data_AF-A0A381R1N2-F1
#
_entry.id   AF-A0A381R1N2-F1
#
_cell.length_a   1.000
_cell.length_b   1.000
_cell.length_c   1.000
_cell.angle_alpha   90.00
_cell.angle_beta   90.00
_cell.angle_gamma   90.00
#
_symmetry.space_group_name_H-M   'P 1'
#
loop_
_entity.id
_entity.type
_entity.pdbx_description
1 polymer ?
#
loop_
_entity_poly.entity_id
_entity_poly.type
_entity_poly.pdbx_seq_one_letter_code
_entity_poly.pdbx_strand_id
1 'polypeptide(L)'
;MRNLFLTNIFGAGLSPTIGYSDLKPQKTVMYEFGMQQQLSRFIAINGSVFYKDIRDLLALQSINYNSPTYGPSSYAVYLNKDYSMVKGITLSLTKRRDPQTKTSAFIDYSYQTTEGNSVTSGSFYFNALTGEEEEKKIVPLGWDQSHVFNATVSVTEPGVNGWGLSFIGKLSTGWPYTPNIPFAGYVPLPNSDRKPFQQSLDMRLFKNFSLSNIGFELFLKVYNVLDQRNERYIFNDTGRSEYTFINRSLQETEGFKAHYGDAGVHTWDEYFTRPDYFSPPRLITLGVSVNL
;
A
#
# COMPACT_ATOMS: atom_id res chain seq x y z
N MET A 1 -19.98 -3.89 30.43
CA MET A 1 -19.21 -4.89 29.66
C MET A 1 -18.85 -6.17 30.42
N ARG A 2 -18.62 -6.15 31.74
CA ARG A 2 -18.09 -7.30 32.52
C ARG A 2 -18.85 -8.65 32.40
N ASN A 3 -20.13 -8.64 32.01
CA ASN A 3 -20.97 -9.84 31.94
C ASN A 3 -21.11 -10.46 30.53
N LEU A 4 -20.64 -9.78 29.47
CA LEU A 4 -20.61 -10.36 28.11
C LEU A 4 -19.47 -11.37 27.93
N PHE A 5 -18.49 -11.38 28.84
CA PHE A 5 -17.26 -12.18 28.73
C PHE A 5 -17.39 -13.61 29.28
N LEU A 6 -18.52 -13.99 29.88
CA LEU A 6 -18.60 -15.17 30.75
C LEU A 6 -19.60 -16.25 30.32
N THR A 7 -20.45 -16.04 29.32
CA THR A 7 -21.43 -17.06 28.89
C THR A 7 -21.44 -17.22 27.38
N ASN A 8 -21.10 -18.42 26.93
CA ASN A 8 -21.01 -18.80 25.53
C ASN A 8 -22.42 -19.06 24.95
N ILE A 9 -22.72 -18.47 23.79
CA ILE A 9 -23.80 -18.90 22.87
C ILE A 9 -23.26 -19.25 21.46
N PHE A 10 -21.94 -19.20 21.24
CA PHE A 10 -21.32 -19.38 19.93
C PHE A 10 -20.55 -20.71 19.88
N GLY A 11 -20.86 -21.54 18.87
CA GLY A 11 -20.30 -22.88 18.70
C GLY A 11 -18.78 -22.93 18.50
N ALA A 12 -18.19 -24.11 18.75
CA ALA A 12 -16.76 -24.35 18.62
C ALA A 12 -16.22 -23.95 17.22
N GLY A 13 -15.12 -23.20 17.19
CA GLY A 13 -14.48 -22.74 15.95
C GLY A 13 -15.11 -21.52 15.30
N LEU A 14 -16.15 -20.92 15.89
CA LEU A 14 -16.71 -19.65 15.43
C LEU A 14 -16.06 -18.47 16.14
N SER A 15 -15.57 -17.50 15.36
CA SER A 15 -15.09 -16.20 15.84
C SER A 15 -15.98 -15.06 15.32
N PRO A 16 -17.22 -14.93 15.82
CA PRO A 16 -18.14 -13.93 15.31
C PRO A 16 -17.68 -12.52 15.68
N THR A 17 -17.95 -11.58 14.77
CA THR A 17 -17.78 -10.14 15.03
C THR A 17 -19.08 -9.58 15.58
N ILE A 18 -19.02 -8.96 16.76
CA ILE A 18 -20.17 -8.42 17.48
C ILE A 18 -20.09 -6.88 17.45
N GLY A 19 -21.24 -6.24 17.18
CA GLY A 19 -21.36 -4.79 17.26
C GLY A 19 -21.38 -4.30 18.71
N TYR A 20 -20.75 -3.15 18.95
CA TYR A 20 -20.82 -2.44 20.23
C TYR A 20 -21.68 -1.19 20.04
N SER A 21 -22.70 -1.00 20.89
CA SER A 21 -23.66 0.11 20.73
C SER A 21 -23.16 1.44 21.28
N ASP A 22 -22.12 1.44 22.10
CA ASP A 22 -21.53 2.61 22.76
C ASP A 22 -20.24 3.05 22.05
N LEU A 23 -20.28 3.01 20.71
CA LEU A 23 -19.20 3.52 19.87
C LEU A 23 -19.25 5.04 19.82
N LYS A 24 -18.11 5.67 20.12
CA LYS A 24 -17.90 7.10 19.94
C LYS A 24 -17.63 7.42 18.47
N PRO A 25 -18.05 8.59 17.98
CA PRO A 25 -17.68 9.02 16.63
C PRO A 25 -16.18 9.27 16.55
N GLN A 26 -15.56 8.85 15.44
CA GLN A 26 -14.16 9.14 15.16
C GLN A 26 -13.95 10.65 15.01
N LYS A 27 -12.98 11.20 15.73
CA LYS A 27 -12.62 12.63 15.66
C LYS A 27 -11.28 12.80 14.98
N THR A 28 -11.23 13.67 13.98
CA THR A 28 -9.99 14.05 13.31
C THR A 28 -9.76 15.55 13.49
N VAL A 29 -8.60 15.92 14.00
CA VAL A 29 -8.13 17.31 14.08
C VAL A 29 -6.93 17.44 13.17
N MET A 30 -7.00 18.37 12.21
CA MET A 30 -5.95 18.60 11.23
C MET A 30 -5.45 20.03 11.32
N TYR A 31 -4.14 20.17 11.36
CA TYR A 31 -3.42 21.43 11.28
C TYR A 31 -2.57 21.40 10.00
N GLU A 32 -2.66 22.43 9.19
CA GLU A 32 -1.89 22.55 7.97
C GLU A 32 -1.36 23.98 7.82
N PHE A 33 -0.09 24.09 7.44
CA PHE A 33 0.52 25.34 7.04
C PHE A 33 1.04 25.19 5.62
N GLY A 34 0.50 25.98 4.70
CA GLY A 34 0.86 25.97 3.28
C GLY A 34 1.52 27.27 2.85
N MET A 35 2.54 27.17 1.99
CA MET A 35 3.20 28.28 1.32
C MET A 35 3.16 28.03 -0.19
N GLN A 36 2.85 29.07 -0.95
CA GLN A 36 2.91 29.06 -2.41
C GLN A 36 3.73 30.26 -2.86
N GLN A 37 4.72 30.01 -3.71
CA GLN A 37 5.59 31.05 -4.24
C GLN A 37 5.80 30.85 -5.73
N GLN A 38 5.47 31.88 -6.50
CA GLN A 38 5.91 31.98 -7.88
C GLN A 38 7.37 32.45 -7.90
N LEU A 39 8.28 31.63 -8.43
CA LEU A 39 9.70 31.96 -8.54
C LEU A 39 10.02 32.70 -9.86
N SER A 40 9.25 32.41 -10.91
CA SER A 40 9.43 32.96 -12.25
C SER A 40 8.10 32.98 -12.99
N ARG A 41 8.03 33.61 -14.16
CA ARG A 41 6.84 33.57 -15.05
C ARG A 41 6.35 32.13 -15.33
N PHE A 42 7.27 31.16 -15.33
CA PHE A 42 6.97 29.77 -15.68
C PHE A 42 7.15 28.77 -14.53
N ILE A 43 7.67 29.18 -13.37
CA ILE A 43 8.00 28.26 -12.27
C ILE A 43 7.29 28.70 -10.99
N ALA A 44 6.58 27.77 -10.35
CA ALA A 44 5.98 27.92 -9.05
C ALA A 44 6.35 26.76 -8.14
N ILE A 45 6.51 27.04 -6.85
CA ILE A 45 6.71 26.06 -5.79
C ILE A 45 5.55 26.18 -4.82
N ASN A 46 5.01 25.04 -4.40
CA ASN A 46 4.11 24.96 -3.27
C ASN A 46 4.68 23.99 -2.25
N GLY A 47 4.67 24.36 -0.98
CA GLY A 47 5.00 23.46 0.12
C GLY A 47 3.92 23.51 1.18
N SER A 48 3.60 22.37 1.79
CA SER A 48 2.76 22.33 2.98
C SER A 48 3.34 21.42 4.04
N VAL A 49 3.14 21.78 5.30
CA VAL A 49 3.43 20.94 6.46
C VAL A 49 2.10 20.67 7.12
N PHE A 50 1.82 19.40 7.40
CA PHE A 50 0.56 18.99 7.99
C PHE A 50 0.76 18.07 9.19
N TYR A 51 -0.17 18.17 10.14
CA TYR A 51 -0.26 17.34 11.32
C TYR A 51 -1.74 16.97 11.53
N LYS A 52 -2.01 15.67 11.67
CA LYS A 52 -3.34 15.11 11.81
C LYS A 52 -3.36 14.22 13.06
N ASP A 53 -4.19 14.59 14.02
CA ASP A 53 -4.52 13.78 15.20
C ASP A 53 -5.88 13.11 14.96
N ILE A 54 -5.89 11.79 14.93
CA ILE A 54 -7.10 10.98 14.77
C ILE A 54 -7.33 10.22 16.06
N ARG A 55 -8.50 10.44 16.65
CA ARG A 55 -8.96 9.82 17.90
C ARG A 55 -10.22 9.02 17.68
N ASP A 56 -10.43 8.08 18.60
CA ASP A 56 -11.58 7.18 18.61
C ASP A 56 -11.69 6.38 17.30
N LEU A 57 -10.55 6.00 16.70
CA LEU A 57 -10.54 5.10 15.54
C LEU A 57 -11.16 3.76 15.90
N LEU A 58 -11.97 3.25 14.99
CA LEU A 58 -12.66 1.99 15.15
C LEU A 58 -11.68 0.83 14.94
N ALA A 59 -11.42 0.10 16.01
CA ALA A 59 -10.55 -1.07 16.01
C ALA A 59 -11.36 -2.34 16.27
N LEU A 60 -10.89 -3.45 15.74
CA LEU A 60 -11.48 -4.77 15.94
C LEU A 60 -10.66 -5.48 17.01
N GLN A 61 -11.22 -5.63 18.21
CA GLN A 61 -10.58 -6.31 19.33
C GLN A 61 -10.99 -7.77 19.34
N SER A 62 -10.03 -8.69 19.16
CA SER A 62 -10.27 -10.10 19.44
C SER A 62 -10.18 -10.37 20.94
N ILE A 63 -11.14 -11.12 21.45
CA ILE A 63 -11.27 -11.50 22.84
C ILE A 63 -11.29 -13.02 22.86
N ASN A 64 -10.16 -13.61 23.24
CA ASN A 64 -10.06 -15.04 23.46
C ASN A 64 -10.69 -15.37 24.82
N TYR A 65 -11.27 -16.55 25.00
CA TYR A 65 -11.76 -17.03 26.29
C TYR A 65 -11.86 -18.55 26.29
N ASN A 66 -11.84 -19.17 27.47
CA ASN A 66 -12.06 -20.61 27.60
C ASN A 66 -13.53 -20.88 27.88
N SER A 67 -14.24 -21.41 26.88
CA SER A 67 -15.63 -21.85 27.02
C SER A 67 -15.70 -23.15 27.84
N PRO A 68 -16.53 -23.22 28.90
CA PRO A 68 -16.74 -24.46 29.65
C PRO A 68 -17.28 -25.61 28.78
N THR A 69 -17.99 -25.30 27.70
CA THR A 69 -18.66 -26.28 26.82
C THR A 69 -17.84 -26.64 25.58
N TYR A 70 -17.09 -25.69 25.02
CA TYR A 70 -16.48 -25.83 23.70
C TYR A 70 -14.95 -25.63 23.67
N GLY A 71 -14.31 -25.40 24.82
CA GLY A 71 -12.86 -25.17 24.91
C GLY A 71 -12.45 -23.75 24.50
N PRO A 72 -11.19 -23.53 24.08
CA PRO A 72 -10.69 -22.20 23.69
C PRO A 72 -11.52 -21.64 22.53
N SER A 73 -12.08 -20.45 22.71
CA SER A 73 -12.93 -19.77 21.74
C SER A 73 -12.54 -18.29 21.68
N SER A 74 -12.96 -17.58 20.63
CA SER A 74 -12.76 -16.14 20.53
C SER A 74 -13.95 -15.46 19.90
N TYR A 75 -14.14 -14.19 20.20
CA TYR A 75 -15.06 -13.33 19.47
C TYR A 75 -14.44 -11.95 19.33
N ALA A 76 -14.93 -11.18 18.39
CA ALA A 76 -14.30 -9.94 17.99
C ALA A 76 -15.28 -8.78 18.16
N VAL A 77 -14.88 -7.67 18.79
CA VAL A 77 -15.75 -6.54 19.09
C VAL A 77 -15.16 -5.26 18.53
N TYR A 78 -16.01 -4.43 17.91
CA TYR A 78 -15.63 -3.08 17.53
C TYR A 78 -15.51 -2.18 18.77
N LEU A 79 -14.36 -1.55 18.95
CA LEU A 79 -14.09 -0.63 20.05
C LEU A 79 -13.33 0.59 19.55
N ASN A 80 -13.60 1.75 20.14
CA ASN A 80 -12.80 2.96 19.94
C ASN A 80 -11.53 2.87 20.80
N LYS A 81 -10.52 2.16 20.30
CA LYS A 81 -9.23 2.00 21.00
C LYS A 81 -8.08 2.74 20.30
N ASP A 82 -8.26 3.10 19.03
CA ASP A 82 -7.15 3.51 18.21
C ASP A 82 -6.95 5.02 18.22
N TYR A 83 -5.69 5.37 18.43
CA TYR A 83 -5.13 6.68 18.17
C TYR A 83 -4.29 6.56 16.90
N SER A 84 -4.35 7.56 16.03
CA SER A 84 -3.41 7.67 14.92
C SER A 84 -2.93 9.11 14.77
N MET A 85 -1.64 9.24 14.53
CA MET A 85 -0.99 10.49 14.24
C MET A 85 -0.38 10.41 12.84
N VAL A 86 -0.74 11.38 12.01
CA VAL A 86 -0.08 11.58 10.70
C VAL A 86 0.63 12.91 10.73
N LYS A 87 1.91 12.92 10.41
CA LYS A 87 2.68 14.15 10.21
C LYS A 87 3.42 14.05 8.90
N GLY A 88 3.54 15.16 8.18
CA GLY A 88 4.19 15.12 6.89
C GLY A 88 4.43 16.49 6.27
N ILE A 89 5.16 16.46 5.16
CA ILE A 89 5.51 17.60 4.35
C ILE A 89 5.21 17.24 2.90
N THR A 90 4.56 18.13 2.18
CA THR A 90 4.42 18.04 0.72
C THR A 90 5.19 19.18 0.07
N LEU A 91 5.84 18.89 -1.05
CA LEU A 91 6.54 19.85 -1.89
C LEU A 91 6.14 19.57 -3.33
N SER A 92 5.67 20.59 -4.04
CA SER A 92 5.40 20.52 -5.47
C SER A 92 6.16 21.62 -6.20
N LEU A 93 6.77 21.27 -7.33
CA LEU A 93 7.40 22.18 -8.26
C LEU A 93 6.65 22.07 -9.59
N THR A 94 6.07 23.17 -10.02
CA THR A 94 5.40 23.26 -11.32
C THR A 94 6.20 24.19 -12.24
N LYS A 95 6.73 23.64 -13.33
CA LYS A 95 7.27 24.38 -14.47
C LYS A 95 6.28 24.28 -15.63
N ARG A 96 5.64 25.39 -15.96
CA ARG A 96 4.83 25.52 -17.18
C ARG A 96 5.72 25.46 -18.41
N ARG A 97 5.14 25.07 -19.54
CA ARG A 97 5.85 25.09 -20.82
C ARG A 97 6.32 26.52 -21.09
N ASP A 98 7.61 26.65 -21.26
CA ASP A 98 8.25 27.87 -21.71
C ASP A 98 8.54 27.77 -23.22
N PRO A 99 8.21 28.78 -24.05
CA PRO A 99 8.47 28.75 -25.49
C PRO A 99 9.94 28.53 -25.88
N GLN A 100 10.91 28.96 -25.06
CA GLN A 100 12.33 28.78 -25.38
C GLN A 100 12.78 27.33 -25.15
N THR A 101 12.55 26.81 -23.95
CA THR A 101 12.98 25.45 -23.58
C THR A 101 12.03 24.36 -24.10
N LYS A 102 10.78 24.71 -24.41
CA LYS A 102 9.68 23.79 -24.79
C LYS A 102 9.35 22.74 -23.72
N THR A 103 9.93 22.88 -22.53
CA THR A 103 9.82 21.91 -21.45
C THR A 103 8.80 22.36 -20.41
N SER A 104 7.93 21.46 -20.03
CA SER A 104 7.14 21.52 -18.80
C SER A 104 7.56 20.40 -17.85
N ALA A 105 7.47 20.67 -16.56
CA ALA A 105 7.74 19.70 -15.53
C ALA A 105 6.77 19.88 -14.37
N PHE A 106 6.40 18.79 -13.75
CA PHE A 106 5.60 18.75 -12.54
C PHE A 106 6.24 17.70 -11.64
N ILE A 107 6.72 18.12 -10.49
CA ILE A 107 7.42 17.26 -9.54
C ILE A 107 6.75 17.41 -8.20
N ASP A 108 6.21 16.32 -7.67
CA ASP A 108 5.67 16.24 -6.32
C ASP A 108 6.50 15.29 -5.48
N TYR A 109 6.74 15.71 -4.26
CA TYR A 109 7.34 14.91 -3.22
C TYR A 109 6.51 15.05 -1.96
N SER A 110 6.15 13.91 -1.38
CA SER A 110 5.48 13.84 -0.09
C SER A 110 6.30 12.95 0.83
N TYR A 111 6.61 13.50 2.01
CA TYR A 111 7.11 12.75 3.13
C TYR A 111 6.02 12.69 4.19
N GLN A 112 5.69 11.51 4.69
CA GLN A 112 4.80 11.37 5.82
C GLN A 112 5.24 10.27 6.78
N THR A 113 4.77 10.36 8.01
CA THR A 113 4.86 9.28 8.98
C THR A 113 3.50 9.11 9.60
N THR A 114 2.99 7.89 9.53
CA THR A 114 1.68 7.48 10.03
C THR A 114 1.88 6.42 11.11
N GLU A 115 1.68 6.85 12.34
CA GLU A 115 1.81 6.02 13.52
C GLU A 115 0.44 5.86 14.20
N GLY A 116 0.24 4.78 14.92
CA GLY A 116 -0.96 4.57 15.70
C GLY A 116 -0.78 3.51 16.78
N ASN A 117 -1.83 3.28 17.55
CA ASN A 117 -1.79 2.27 18.61
C ASN A 117 -1.76 0.85 18.01
N SER A 118 -1.00 -0.05 18.64
CA SER A 118 -1.00 -1.46 18.31
C SER A 118 -2.28 -2.12 18.81
N VAL A 119 -3.02 -2.76 17.89
CA VAL A 119 -4.26 -3.51 18.20
C VAL A 119 -4.03 -5.00 18.41
N THR A 120 -2.79 -5.46 18.23
CA THR A 120 -2.45 -6.89 18.14
C THR A 120 -1.78 -7.41 19.41
N SER A 121 -2.07 -6.82 20.56
CA SER A 121 -1.66 -7.41 21.82
C SER A 121 -2.64 -8.57 22.13
N GLY A 122 -2.15 -9.81 21.98
CA GLY A 122 -2.85 -11.02 22.45
C GLY A 122 -3.04 -11.05 23.97
N SER A 123 -2.55 -10.04 24.68
CA SER A 123 -2.58 -9.91 26.14
C SER A 123 -3.94 -9.46 26.67
N PHE A 124 -4.86 -8.96 25.83
CA PHE A 124 -6.16 -8.45 26.28
C PHE A 124 -6.95 -9.44 27.16
N TYR A 125 -6.95 -10.74 26.82
CA TYR A 125 -7.70 -11.73 27.60
C TYR A 125 -7.12 -11.92 29.03
N PHE A 126 -5.81 -12.13 29.13
CA PHE A 126 -5.17 -12.35 30.43
C PHE A 126 -5.18 -11.08 31.28
N ASN A 127 -4.95 -9.92 30.66
CA ASN A 127 -5.00 -8.61 31.32
C ASN A 127 -6.41 -8.25 31.81
N ALA A 128 -7.46 -8.63 31.07
CA ALA A 128 -8.85 -8.46 31.51
C ALA A 128 -9.22 -9.33 32.72
N LEU A 129 -8.53 -10.48 32.93
CA LEU A 129 -8.71 -11.34 34.09
C LEU A 129 -7.95 -10.83 35.32
N THR A 130 -6.77 -10.22 35.13
CA THR A 130 -5.92 -9.70 36.22
C THR A 130 -6.22 -8.24 36.58
N GLY A 131 -6.94 -7.51 35.72
CA GLY A 131 -7.18 -6.07 35.90
C GLY A 131 -5.99 -5.19 35.48
N GLU A 132 -4.99 -5.76 34.81
CA GLU A 132 -3.85 -5.02 34.27
C GLU A 132 -4.23 -4.30 32.98
N GLU A 133 -3.69 -3.10 32.77
CA GLU A 133 -3.87 -2.40 31.50
C GLU A 133 -2.97 -3.01 30.41
N GLU A 134 -3.51 -3.09 29.21
CA GLU A 134 -2.78 -3.52 28.02
C GLU A 134 -1.65 -2.53 27.68
N GLU A 135 -0.43 -3.02 27.44
CA GLU A 135 0.69 -2.16 27.04
C GLU A 135 0.38 -1.52 25.68
N LYS A 136 0.21 -0.20 25.67
CA LYS A 136 -0.03 0.57 24.44
C LYS A 136 1.29 0.83 23.73
N LYS A 137 1.47 0.23 22.56
CA LYS A 137 2.66 0.46 21.71
C LYS A 137 2.27 1.30 20.51
N ILE A 138 3.10 2.29 20.20
CA ILE A 138 2.97 3.06 18.96
C ILE A 138 3.68 2.29 17.86
N VAL A 139 2.96 1.95 16.80
CA VAL A 139 3.46 1.21 15.64
C VAL A 139 3.08 1.92 14.34
N PRO A 140 3.84 1.74 13.25
CA PRO A 140 3.41 2.20 11.93
C PRO A 140 2.05 1.59 11.55
N LEU A 141 1.18 2.37 10.91
CA LEU A 141 -0.05 1.80 10.35
C LEU A 141 0.22 1.16 8.99
N GLY A 142 -0.60 0.18 8.59
CA GLY A 142 -0.39 -0.56 7.33
C GLY A 142 -0.49 0.29 6.07
N TRP A 143 -1.03 1.51 6.19
CA TRP A 143 -1.12 2.50 5.13
C TRP A 143 -0.06 3.61 5.26
N ASP A 144 0.98 3.42 6.08
CA ASP A 144 2.09 4.36 6.19
C ASP A 144 3.04 4.27 4.99
N GLN A 145 2.87 5.12 4.00
CA GLN A 145 3.81 5.25 2.90
C GLN A 145 4.70 6.49 3.08
N SER A 146 5.93 6.29 3.55
CA SER A 146 6.75 7.39 4.06
C SER A 146 7.30 8.34 3.01
N HIS A 147 7.77 7.83 1.87
CA HIS A 147 8.23 8.67 0.76
C HIS A 147 7.42 8.34 -0.48
N VAL A 148 6.87 9.38 -1.10
CA VAL A 148 6.17 9.29 -2.39
C VAL A 148 6.69 10.42 -3.28
N PHE A 149 7.20 10.04 -4.45
CA PHE A 149 7.74 10.94 -5.44
C PHE A 149 7.04 10.69 -6.78
N ASN A 150 6.49 11.75 -7.36
CA ASN A 150 5.89 11.72 -8.69
C ASN A 150 6.52 12.82 -9.53
N ALA A 151 6.93 12.48 -10.74
CA ALA A 151 7.49 13.45 -11.67
C ALA A 151 6.91 13.25 -13.06
N THR A 152 6.39 14.31 -13.66
CA THR A 152 6.05 14.38 -15.06
C THR A 152 6.95 15.39 -15.73
N VAL A 153 7.74 14.98 -16.70
CA VAL A 153 8.59 15.88 -17.49
C VAL A 153 8.25 15.70 -18.94
N SER A 154 7.98 16.80 -19.63
CA SER A 154 7.63 16.75 -21.04
C SER A 154 8.27 17.87 -21.82
N VAL A 155 8.76 17.52 -23.01
CA VAL A 155 9.23 18.48 -24.02
C VAL A 155 8.23 18.44 -25.16
N THR A 156 7.55 19.56 -25.42
CA THR A 156 6.46 19.61 -26.39
C THR A 156 6.57 20.83 -27.30
N GLU A 157 6.38 20.60 -28.59
CA GLU A 157 6.08 21.62 -29.59
C GLU A 157 4.63 21.41 -30.06
N PRO A 158 3.67 22.26 -29.66
CA PRO A 158 2.31 22.22 -30.17
C PRO A 158 2.26 22.79 -31.60
N GLY A 159 1.16 22.52 -32.27
CA GLY A 159 0.89 22.97 -33.63
C GLY A 159 0.65 21.82 -34.58
N VAL A 160 0.42 22.18 -35.85
CA VAL A 160 0.00 21.26 -36.91
C VAL A 160 1.05 20.19 -37.21
N ASN A 161 2.32 20.56 -37.15
CA ASN A 161 3.47 19.63 -37.23
C ASN A 161 4.12 19.41 -35.86
N GLY A 162 3.33 19.58 -34.79
CA GLY A 162 3.78 19.47 -33.42
C GLY A 162 4.31 18.09 -33.06
N TRP A 163 5.08 17.99 -31.99
CA TRP A 163 5.57 16.74 -31.45
C TRP A 163 5.71 16.88 -29.94
N GLY A 164 5.78 15.76 -29.25
CA GLY A 164 6.13 15.81 -27.84
C GLY A 164 6.61 14.48 -27.29
N LEU A 165 7.52 14.59 -26.34
CA LEU A 165 8.06 13.49 -25.57
C LEU A 165 7.77 13.78 -24.10
N SER A 166 7.09 12.85 -23.43
CA SER A 166 6.72 12.95 -22.02
C SER A 166 7.17 11.71 -21.27
N PHE A 167 7.66 11.92 -20.05
CA PHE A 167 7.98 10.87 -19.10
C PHE A 167 7.16 11.08 -17.83
N ILE A 168 6.65 9.98 -17.27
CA ILE A 168 5.97 9.95 -15.98
C ILE A 168 6.71 8.96 -15.10
N GLY A 169 7.42 9.47 -14.10
CA GLY A 169 8.12 8.69 -13.09
C GLY A 169 7.34 8.66 -11.78
N LYS A 170 7.28 7.49 -11.16
CA LYS A 170 6.78 7.33 -9.79
C LYS A 170 7.77 6.51 -8.99
N LEU A 171 8.07 6.95 -7.78
CA LEU A 171 8.91 6.25 -6.82
C LEU A 171 8.27 6.35 -5.45
N SER A 172 8.11 5.23 -4.75
CA SER A 172 7.53 5.24 -3.42
C SER A 172 8.10 4.15 -2.54
N THR A 173 8.22 4.41 -1.25
CA THR A 173 8.49 3.35 -0.26
C THR A 173 7.42 2.28 -0.31
N GLY A 174 7.81 1.03 -0.04
CA GLY A 174 6.85 -0.04 0.11
C GLY A 174 5.99 0.14 1.36
N TRP A 175 4.80 -0.46 1.30
CA TRP A 175 3.87 -0.48 2.42
C TRP A 175 4.44 -1.31 3.57
N PRO A 176 4.17 -0.92 4.83
CA PRO A 176 4.51 -1.75 5.98
C PRO A 176 3.80 -3.10 5.95
N TYR A 177 4.44 -4.10 6.54
CA TYR A 177 3.87 -5.42 6.78
C TYR A 177 4.39 -5.98 8.11
N THR A 178 3.69 -6.97 8.65
CA THR A 178 4.11 -7.66 9.88
C THR A 178 4.88 -8.91 9.48
N PRO A 179 6.20 -9.00 9.75
CA PRO A 179 6.97 -10.19 9.46
C PRO A 179 6.42 -11.41 10.21
N ASN A 180 6.45 -12.57 9.56
CA ASN A 180 6.16 -13.85 10.18
C ASN A 180 7.42 -14.70 10.16
N ILE A 181 8.29 -14.53 11.15
CA ILE A 181 9.60 -15.19 11.19
C ILE A 181 9.45 -16.54 11.90
N PRO A 182 9.57 -17.68 11.19
CA PRO A 182 9.49 -19.00 11.81
C PRO A 182 10.61 -19.15 12.85
N PHE A 183 10.29 -19.76 14.00
CA PHE A 183 11.26 -20.04 15.08
C PHE A 183 11.96 -18.82 15.70
N ALA A 184 11.45 -17.60 15.48
CA ALA A 184 12.04 -16.37 16.04
C ALA A 184 12.02 -16.32 17.58
N GLY A 185 11.12 -17.06 18.25
CA GLY A 185 11.00 -17.03 19.71
C GLY A 185 10.39 -15.74 20.28
N TYR A 186 9.88 -14.84 19.42
CA TYR A 186 9.14 -13.64 19.80
C TYR A 186 8.06 -13.30 18.76
N VAL A 187 7.11 -12.44 19.13
CA VAL A 187 6.06 -11.92 18.24
C VAL A 187 6.50 -10.56 17.70
N PRO A 188 6.70 -10.41 16.38
CA PRO A 188 7.05 -9.11 15.77
C PRO A 188 5.98 -8.05 16.06
N LEU A 189 6.42 -6.80 16.19
CA LEU A 189 5.48 -5.69 16.27
C LEU A 189 4.69 -5.59 14.96
N PRO A 190 3.41 -5.22 15.01
CA PRO A 190 2.63 -4.99 13.80
C PRO A 190 3.32 -3.97 12.89
N ASN A 191 3.35 -4.26 11.58
CA ASN A 191 3.89 -3.37 10.55
C ASN A 191 5.37 -2.97 10.78
N SER A 192 6.16 -3.84 11.42
CA SER A 192 7.54 -3.53 11.80
C SER A 192 8.55 -3.54 10.66
N ASP A 193 8.18 -4.06 9.49
CA ASP A 193 9.05 -4.08 8.30
C ASP A 193 8.29 -3.58 7.07
N ARG A 194 8.98 -3.34 5.95
CA ARG A 194 8.41 -2.74 4.73
C ARG A 194 8.64 -3.61 3.51
N LYS A 195 7.62 -3.64 2.64
CA LYS A 195 7.76 -4.18 1.29
C LYS A 195 8.87 -3.47 0.52
N PRO A 196 9.44 -4.09 -0.52
CA PRO A 196 10.34 -3.42 -1.44
C PRO A 196 9.74 -2.13 -2.00
N PHE A 197 10.61 -1.14 -2.24
CA PHE A 197 10.19 0.11 -2.86
C PHE A 197 9.60 -0.14 -4.24
N GLN A 198 8.66 0.71 -4.63
CA GLN A 198 7.96 0.62 -5.90
C GLN A 198 8.45 1.75 -6.80
N GLN A 199 8.82 1.42 -8.04
CA GLN A 199 9.25 2.40 -9.03
C GLN A 199 8.65 2.11 -10.40
N SER A 200 8.27 3.17 -11.12
CA SER A 200 7.79 3.04 -12.49
C SER A 200 8.21 4.25 -13.31
N LEU A 201 8.49 4.02 -14.59
CA LEU A 201 8.77 5.05 -15.57
C LEU A 201 7.98 4.73 -16.82
N ASP A 202 7.06 5.61 -17.16
CA ASP A 202 6.28 5.53 -18.39
C ASP A 202 6.71 6.63 -19.36
N MET A 203 6.59 6.37 -20.65
CA MET A 203 6.94 7.30 -21.71
C MET A 203 5.80 7.42 -22.71
N ARG A 204 5.58 8.64 -23.22
CA ARG A 204 4.74 8.91 -24.39
C ARG A 204 5.50 9.77 -25.38
N LEU A 205 5.56 9.32 -26.63
CA LEU A 205 6.00 10.10 -27.78
C LEU A 205 4.80 10.32 -28.70
N PHE A 206 4.64 11.53 -29.24
CA PHE A 206 3.64 11.79 -30.26
C PHE A 206 4.17 12.73 -31.35
N LYS A 207 3.58 12.60 -32.54
CA LYS A 207 3.81 13.48 -33.68
C LYS A 207 2.49 13.80 -34.35
N ASN A 208 2.22 15.10 -34.50
CA ASN A 208 1.09 15.62 -35.23
C ASN A 208 1.49 15.89 -36.68
N PHE A 209 0.55 15.66 -37.59
CA PHE A 209 0.61 16.10 -38.98
C PHE A 209 -0.81 16.32 -39.50
N SER A 210 -0.97 17.23 -40.45
CA SER A 210 -2.24 17.44 -41.16
C SER A 210 -2.15 16.89 -42.57
N LEU A 211 -3.22 16.22 -43.02
CA LEU A 211 -3.44 15.92 -44.42
C LEU A 211 -4.75 16.60 -44.84
N SER A 212 -4.65 17.62 -45.69
CA SER A 212 -5.74 18.56 -45.99
C SER A 212 -6.33 19.17 -44.71
N ASN A 213 -7.64 19.03 -44.49
CA ASN A 213 -8.33 19.59 -43.32
C ASN A 213 -8.44 18.59 -42.16
N ILE A 214 -7.82 17.40 -42.27
CA ILE A 214 -7.88 16.35 -41.24
C ILE A 214 -6.55 16.33 -40.49
N GLY A 215 -6.62 16.42 -39.15
CA GLY A 215 -5.47 16.29 -38.27
C GLY A 215 -5.25 14.84 -37.85
N PHE A 216 -4.00 14.41 -37.83
CA PHE A 216 -3.61 13.09 -37.34
C PHE A 216 -2.56 13.23 -36.23
N GLU A 217 -2.65 12.38 -35.21
CA GLU A 217 -1.62 12.20 -34.18
C GLU A 217 -1.15 10.74 -34.22
N LEU A 218 0.10 10.52 -34.61
CA LEU A 218 0.79 9.25 -34.40
C LEU A 218 1.39 9.26 -33.00
N PHE A 219 1.07 8.28 -32.15
CA PHE A 219 1.60 8.19 -30.80
C PHE A 219 2.16 6.81 -30.48
N LEU A 220 3.20 6.81 -29.65
CA LEU A 220 3.82 5.66 -29.02
C LEU A 220 3.75 5.84 -27.50
N LYS A 221 3.16 4.88 -26.79
CA LYS A 221 3.18 4.80 -25.33
C LYS A 221 4.01 3.58 -24.92
N VAL A 222 4.93 3.77 -23.99
CA VAL A 222 5.71 2.70 -23.37
C VAL A 222 5.46 2.76 -21.88
N TYR A 223 4.71 1.80 -21.37
CA TYR A 223 4.52 1.61 -19.93
C TYR A 223 5.65 0.73 -19.40
N ASN A 224 6.16 1.07 -18.22
CA ASN A 224 7.29 0.38 -17.59
C ASN A 224 8.54 0.30 -18.50
N VAL A 225 9.05 1.47 -18.88
CA VAL A 225 10.27 1.63 -19.71
C VAL A 225 11.46 0.90 -19.10
N LEU A 226 11.58 0.87 -17.77
CA LEU A 226 12.67 0.19 -17.06
C LEU A 226 12.52 -1.34 -17.03
N ASP A 227 11.37 -1.86 -17.42
CA ASP A 227 11.01 -3.29 -17.28
C ASP A 227 11.20 -3.81 -15.85
N GLN A 228 10.92 -2.95 -14.86
CA GLN A 228 11.03 -3.30 -13.46
C GLN A 228 9.83 -4.14 -13.03
N ARG A 229 10.10 -5.25 -12.33
CA ARG A 229 9.08 -6.07 -11.68
C ARG A 229 8.93 -5.61 -10.23
N ASN A 230 7.95 -4.77 -9.95
CA ASN A 230 7.68 -4.32 -8.59
C ASN A 230 6.87 -5.35 -7.82
N GLU A 231 7.26 -5.60 -6.57
CA GLU A 231 6.63 -6.58 -5.68
C GLU A 231 5.37 -5.99 -5.02
N ARG A 232 4.18 -6.32 -5.53
CA ARG A 232 2.87 -5.84 -5.04
C ARG A 232 2.45 -6.58 -3.77
N TYR A 233 2.64 -7.90 -3.79
CA TYR A 233 2.33 -8.82 -2.69
C TYR A 233 3.59 -9.57 -2.33
N ILE A 234 3.83 -9.78 -1.04
CA ILE A 234 5.01 -10.48 -0.54
C ILE A 234 4.58 -11.63 0.36
N PHE A 235 5.46 -12.59 0.58
CA PHE A 235 5.32 -13.53 1.66
C PHE A 235 5.86 -12.89 2.95
N ASN A 236 5.06 -12.86 4.01
CA ASN A 236 5.41 -12.16 5.25
C ASN A 236 6.62 -12.76 5.98
N ASP A 237 7.02 -13.98 5.64
CA ASP A 237 8.18 -14.65 6.23
C ASP A 237 9.52 -14.26 5.59
N THR A 238 9.50 -13.86 4.32
CA THR A 238 10.70 -13.44 3.58
C THR A 238 10.72 -11.95 3.28
N GLY A 239 9.56 -11.29 3.30
CA GLY A 239 9.40 -9.92 2.83
C GLY A 239 9.51 -9.79 1.31
N ARG A 240 9.57 -10.91 0.57
CA ARG A 240 9.75 -10.94 -0.89
C ARG A 240 8.63 -11.71 -1.59
N SER A 241 8.41 -11.40 -2.86
CA SER A 241 7.46 -12.12 -3.73
C SER A 241 8.03 -13.40 -4.34
N GLU A 242 9.35 -13.57 -4.33
CA GLU A 242 10.05 -14.62 -5.09
C GLU A 242 10.05 -15.98 -4.39
N TYR A 243 10.03 -16.01 -3.06
CA TYR A 243 10.11 -17.25 -2.29
C TYR A 243 9.53 -17.08 -0.89
N THR A 244 9.27 -18.21 -0.23
CA THR A 244 8.75 -18.33 1.14
C THR A 244 9.50 -19.43 1.88
N PHE A 245 9.64 -19.28 3.20
CA PHE A 245 10.17 -20.29 4.12
C PHE A 245 9.08 -21.22 4.69
N ILE A 246 7.82 -21.09 4.27
CA ILE A 246 6.77 -22.04 4.63
C ILE A 246 7.28 -23.46 4.34
N ASN A 247 7.19 -24.33 5.35
CA ASN A 247 7.77 -25.67 5.33
C ASN A 247 7.25 -26.50 4.14
N ARG A 248 8.07 -26.54 3.09
CA ARG A 248 7.93 -27.38 1.90
C ARG A 248 7.63 -28.84 2.25
N SER A 249 8.19 -29.34 3.35
CA SER A 249 8.06 -30.74 3.80
C SER A 249 6.67 -31.16 4.27
N LEU A 250 5.85 -30.27 4.84
CA LEU A 250 4.52 -30.64 5.35
C LEU A 250 3.48 -30.80 4.23
N GLN A 251 3.74 -30.20 3.07
CA GLN A 251 2.81 -30.15 1.94
C GLN A 251 3.33 -30.95 0.72
N GLU A 252 4.63 -31.19 0.59
CA GLU A 252 5.21 -32.13 -0.39
C GLU A 252 5.57 -33.49 0.25
N THR A 253 4.57 -34.32 0.55
CA THR A 253 4.85 -35.72 0.96
C THR A 253 5.48 -36.52 -0.20
N GLU A 254 6.23 -37.59 0.09
CA GLU A 254 6.81 -38.44 -0.97
C GLU A 254 5.75 -39.01 -1.93
N GLY A 255 4.54 -39.29 -1.42
CA GLY A 255 3.39 -39.67 -2.25
C GLY A 255 2.95 -38.55 -3.20
N PHE A 256 2.89 -37.30 -2.74
CA PHE A 256 2.56 -36.15 -3.60
C PHE A 256 3.63 -35.90 -4.66
N LYS A 257 4.92 -36.00 -4.30
CA LYS A 257 6.03 -35.84 -5.23
C LYS A 257 6.04 -36.89 -6.34
N ALA A 258 5.61 -38.12 -6.04
CA ALA A 258 5.50 -39.19 -7.03
C ALA A 258 4.51 -38.88 -8.16
N HIS A 259 3.58 -37.93 -7.95
CA HIS A 259 2.59 -37.48 -8.92
C HIS A 259 2.99 -36.18 -9.65
N TYR A 260 4.22 -35.68 -9.49
CA TYR A 260 4.69 -34.56 -10.31
C TYR A 260 4.72 -34.91 -11.78
N GLY A 261 4.12 -34.06 -12.60
CA GLY A 261 3.92 -34.28 -14.03
C GLY A 261 2.52 -34.80 -14.39
N ASP A 262 1.72 -35.25 -13.41
CA ASP A 262 0.31 -35.54 -13.64
C ASP A 262 -0.48 -34.24 -13.90
N ALA A 263 -1.54 -34.34 -14.70
CA ALA A 263 -2.35 -33.18 -15.07
C ALA A 263 -2.96 -32.49 -13.83
N GLY A 264 -2.63 -31.21 -13.63
CA GLY A 264 -3.09 -30.41 -12.50
C GLY A 264 -2.25 -30.55 -11.22
N VAL A 265 -1.18 -31.35 -11.22
CA VAL A 265 -0.24 -31.46 -10.11
C VAL A 265 0.97 -30.57 -10.39
N HIS A 266 1.09 -29.48 -9.63
CA HIS A 266 2.20 -28.54 -9.72
C HIS A 266 3.26 -28.83 -8.66
N THR A 267 4.52 -28.59 -9.01
CA THR A 267 5.61 -28.58 -8.04
C THR A 267 5.42 -27.46 -7.02
N TRP A 268 6.06 -27.57 -5.86
CA TRP A 268 6.05 -26.49 -4.86
C TRP A 268 6.52 -25.16 -5.44
N ASP A 269 7.63 -25.18 -6.18
CA ASP A 269 8.22 -23.97 -6.74
C ASP A 269 7.28 -23.31 -7.77
N GLU A 270 6.53 -24.10 -8.55
CA GLU A 270 5.49 -23.59 -9.46
C GLU A 270 4.30 -22.99 -8.70
N TYR A 271 3.84 -23.62 -7.61
CA TYR A 271 2.70 -23.11 -6.82
C TYR A 271 3.00 -21.76 -6.16
N PHE A 272 4.25 -21.54 -5.74
CA PHE A 272 4.70 -20.28 -5.15
C PHE A 272 5.19 -19.26 -6.17
N THR A 273 5.40 -19.67 -7.42
CA THR A 273 5.60 -18.74 -8.53
C THR A 273 4.29 -18.04 -8.84
N ARG A 274 4.14 -16.81 -8.35
CA ARG A 274 2.91 -16.01 -8.47
C ARG A 274 3.14 -14.76 -9.32
N PRO A 275 2.89 -14.81 -10.64
CA PRO A 275 3.06 -13.65 -11.51
C PRO A 275 2.23 -12.43 -11.09
N ASP A 276 1.07 -12.66 -10.47
CA ASP A 276 0.17 -11.64 -9.93
C ASP A 276 0.76 -10.86 -8.74
N TYR A 277 1.82 -11.39 -8.12
CA TYR A 277 2.56 -10.69 -7.06
C TYR A 277 3.43 -9.56 -7.60
N PHE A 278 3.67 -9.52 -8.91
CA PHE A 278 4.50 -8.50 -9.54
C PHE A 278 3.67 -7.49 -10.33
N SER A 279 4.25 -6.32 -10.59
CA SER A 279 3.70 -5.37 -11.57
C SER A 279 3.76 -5.96 -12.99
N PRO A 280 2.85 -5.53 -13.89
CA PRO A 280 2.90 -5.93 -15.29
C PRO A 280 4.27 -5.63 -15.94
N PRO A 281 4.70 -6.46 -16.91
CA PRO A 281 5.90 -6.21 -17.69
C PRO A 281 5.73 -5.00 -18.61
N ARG A 282 6.81 -4.61 -19.31
CA ARG A 282 6.75 -3.53 -20.31
C ARG A 282 5.63 -3.73 -21.33
N LEU A 283 4.82 -2.69 -21.53
CA LEU A 283 3.77 -2.66 -22.57
C LEU A 283 4.04 -1.51 -23.54
N ILE A 284 4.12 -1.85 -24.83
CA ILE A 284 4.31 -0.87 -25.91
C ILE A 284 3.02 -0.78 -26.71
N THR A 285 2.49 0.43 -26.87
CA THR A 285 1.29 0.70 -27.65
C THR A 285 1.60 1.75 -28.71
N LEU A 286 1.41 1.37 -29.97
CA LEU A 286 1.46 2.27 -31.12
C LEU A 286 0.03 2.54 -31.58
N GLY A 287 -0.32 3.79 -31.86
CA GLY A 287 -1.64 4.14 -32.35
C GLY A 287 -1.67 5.42 -33.15
N VAL A 288 -2.76 5.62 -33.88
CA VAL A 288 -3.07 6.85 -34.60
C VAL A 288 -4.40 7.38 -34.09
N SER A 289 -4.45 8.66 -33.74
CA SER A 289 -5.67 9.39 -33.45
C SER A 289 -6.02 10.30 -34.63
N VAL A 290 -7.30 10.37 -34.99
CA VAL A 290 -7.82 11.25 -36.04
C VAL A 290 -8.61 12.36 -35.35
N ASN A 291 -8.24 13.62 -35.65
CA ASN A 291 -8.97 14.80 -35.21
C ASN A 291 -9.67 15.38 -36.45
N LEU A 292 -11.00 15.27 -36.46
CA LEU A 292 -11.88 15.79 -37.51
C LEU A 292 -12.21 17.26 -37.29
#